data_AF-B3E0B7-F1
#
_entry.id   AF-B3E0B7-F1
#
_cell.length_a   1.000
_cell.length_b   1.000
_cell.length_c   1.000
_cell.angle_alpha   90.00
_cell.angle_beta   90.00
_cell.angle_gamma   90.00
#
_symmetry.space_group_name_H-M   'P 1'
#
loop_
_entity.id
_entity.type
_entity.pdbx_description
1 polymer ?
#
loop_
_entity_poly.entity_id
_entity_poly.type
_entity_poly.pdbx_seq_one_letter_code
_entity_poly.pdbx_strand_id
1 'polypeptide(L)'
;MNTEHANYIEDIKEWREWMKNLWSQIDRMLEYDMEFQVILAVAKADRESALYCPVISNLIEIGYCSFLPLIVRRLTDRSKDVISLPRLIDELRKKKNLLTKISPSGCEPERVIKRLDEWLDTEEIKKTREWTNKFIAHLADPTNDPTKKPKNYDEFKLDQETVKQAQRQIVRVAQGITYIVNEMLRMNEPMRSVLVPVPQYDLFHRFDMFFPNTDAGKQAKEKAWKLWKQMTDERDQWPAGVIEELFV
;
A
#
# COMPACT_ATOMS: atom_id res chain seq x y z
N MET A 1 -19.55 -1.62 36.31
CA MET A 1 -18.59 -1.89 35.22
C MET A 1 -17.33 -1.08 35.53
N ASN A 2 -16.16 -1.72 35.65
CA ASN A 2 -14.94 -1.08 36.13
C ASN A 2 -14.45 -0.02 35.13
N THR A 3 -14.12 1.20 35.57
CA THR A 3 -13.78 2.36 34.71
C THR A 3 -12.65 2.04 33.72
N GLU A 4 -11.72 1.18 34.12
CA GLU A 4 -10.63 0.69 33.29
C GLU A 4 -11.13 -0.09 32.06
N HIS A 5 -12.17 -0.92 32.22
CA HIS A 5 -12.74 -1.70 31.12
C HIS A 5 -13.45 -0.81 30.09
N ALA A 6 -14.10 0.26 30.55
CA ALA A 6 -14.74 1.22 29.66
C ALA A 6 -13.71 1.98 28.82
N ASN A 7 -12.59 2.40 29.43
CA ASN A 7 -11.50 3.07 28.72
C ASN A 7 -10.88 2.18 27.63
N TYR A 8 -10.68 0.89 27.91
CA TYR A 8 -10.14 -0.05 26.92
C TYR A 8 -11.04 -0.21 25.69
N ILE A 9 -12.36 -0.27 25.87
CA ILE A 9 -13.29 -0.41 24.75
C ILE A 9 -13.22 0.83 23.86
N GLU A 10 -13.08 2.02 24.46
CA GLU A 10 -12.99 3.27 23.70
C GLU A 10 -11.69 3.35 22.89
N ASP A 11 -10.57 2.93 23.47
CA ASP A 11 -9.29 2.81 22.76
C ASP A 11 -9.40 1.90 21.52
N ILE A 12 -10.04 0.73 21.65
CA ILE A 12 -10.15 -0.22 20.54
C ILE A 12 -11.07 0.34 19.43
N LYS A 13 -12.13 1.09 19.79
CA LYS A 13 -12.96 1.78 18.80
C LYS A 13 -12.19 2.87 18.07
N GLU A 14 -11.36 3.62 18.79
CA GLU A 14 -10.47 4.61 18.18
C GLU A 14 -9.51 3.94 17.19
N TRP A 15 -8.90 2.82 17.57
CA TRP A 15 -8.03 2.06 16.67
C TRP A 15 -8.78 1.54 15.44
N ARG A 16 -10.03 1.13 15.59
CA ARG A 16 -10.88 0.75 14.45
C ARG A 16 -11.09 1.91 13.50
N GLU A 17 -11.33 3.12 14.01
CA GLU A 17 -11.46 4.31 13.18
C GLU A 17 -10.15 4.68 12.48
N TRP A 18 -9.02 4.56 13.18
CA TRP A 18 -7.70 4.69 12.56
C TRP A 18 -7.48 3.67 11.45
N MET A 19 -7.89 2.42 11.66
CA MET A 19 -7.79 1.38 10.64
C MET A 19 -8.64 1.68 9.39
N LYS A 20 -9.83 2.29 9.52
CA LYS A 20 -10.58 2.76 8.34
C LYS A 20 -9.79 3.82 7.55
N ASN A 21 -9.15 4.75 8.25
CA ASN A 21 -8.32 5.79 7.64
C ASN A 21 -7.02 5.26 7.03
N LEU A 22 -6.46 4.18 7.59
CA LEU A 22 -5.30 3.50 7.01
C LEU A 22 -5.70 2.67 5.79
N TRP A 23 -6.81 1.95 5.85
CA TRP A 23 -7.35 1.23 4.70
C TRP A 23 -7.68 2.14 3.53
N SER A 24 -8.27 3.32 3.77
CA SER A 24 -8.52 4.26 2.65
C SER A 24 -7.24 4.75 1.97
N GLN A 25 -6.13 4.84 2.70
CA GLN A 25 -4.81 5.14 2.13
C GLN A 25 -4.22 3.94 1.38
N ILE A 26 -4.39 2.73 1.91
CA ILE A 26 -3.97 1.48 1.25
C ILE A 26 -4.76 1.27 -0.04
N ASP A 27 -6.07 1.48 -0.03
CA ASP A 27 -6.94 1.35 -1.20
C ASP A 27 -6.46 2.27 -2.32
N ARG A 28 -6.19 3.54 -2.00
CA ARG A 28 -5.60 4.50 -2.95
C ARG A 28 -4.21 4.09 -3.44
N MET A 29 -3.38 3.55 -2.56
CA MET A 29 -2.05 3.05 -2.93
C MET A 29 -2.16 1.94 -3.98
N LEU A 30 -3.07 0.98 -3.75
CA LEU A 30 -3.30 -0.12 -4.67
C LEU A 30 -3.90 0.37 -5.99
N GLU A 31 -4.93 1.20 -5.92
CA GLU A 31 -5.61 1.78 -7.09
C GLU A 31 -4.63 2.53 -7.98
N TYR A 32 -3.85 3.48 -7.44
CA TYR A 32 -2.87 4.23 -8.21
C TYR A 32 -1.80 3.32 -8.82
N ASP A 33 -1.31 2.33 -8.08
CA ASP A 33 -0.34 1.39 -8.64
C ASP A 33 -0.91 0.64 -9.84
N MET A 34 -2.17 0.20 -9.77
CA MET A 34 -2.83 -0.46 -10.91
C MET A 34 -3.02 0.48 -12.10
N GLU A 35 -3.51 1.70 -11.85
CA GLU A 35 -3.73 2.71 -12.89
C GLU A 35 -2.43 3.03 -13.64
N PHE A 36 -1.35 3.33 -12.89
CA PHE A 36 -0.05 3.61 -13.47
C PHE A 36 0.48 2.43 -14.28
N GLN A 37 0.42 1.21 -13.73
CA GLN A 37 0.92 0.02 -14.43
C GLN A 37 0.12 -0.27 -15.71
N VAL A 38 -1.21 -0.13 -15.67
CA VAL A 38 -2.06 -0.31 -16.86
C VAL A 38 -1.73 0.72 -17.92
N ILE A 39 -1.70 2.01 -17.57
CA ILE A 39 -1.43 3.08 -18.53
C ILE A 39 -0.03 2.89 -19.14
N LEU A 40 0.99 2.58 -18.34
CA LEU A 40 2.35 2.33 -18.83
C LEU A 40 2.41 1.12 -19.76
N ALA A 41 1.77 0.00 -19.40
CA ALA A 41 1.78 -1.21 -20.20
C ALA A 41 1.07 -1.02 -21.54
N VAL A 42 -0.02 -0.26 -21.53
CA VAL A 42 -0.80 0.10 -22.71
C VAL A 42 -0.01 1.07 -23.61
N ALA A 43 0.59 2.12 -23.04
CA ALA A 43 1.45 3.05 -23.77
C ALA A 43 2.62 2.33 -24.45
N LYS A 44 3.30 1.41 -23.75
CA LYS A 44 4.42 0.63 -24.30
C LYS A 44 4.02 -0.36 -25.38
N ALA A 45 2.74 -0.76 -25.43
CA ALA A 45 2.24 -1.74 -26.38
C ALA A 45 2.03 -1.18 -27.78
N ASP A 46 1.73 0.12 -27.89
CA ASP A 46 1.42 0.77 -29.16
C ASP A 46 2.16 2.09 -29.30
N ARG A 47 3.17 2.07 -30.18
CA ARG A 47 4.06 3.21 -30.43
C ARG A 47 3.39 4.36 -31.20
N GLU A 48 2.28 4.09 -31.85
CA GLU A 48 1.53 5.10 -32.62
C GLU A 48 0.45 5.78 -31.76
N SER A 49 0.22 5.28 -30.54
CA SER A 49 -0.75 5.87 -29.62
C SER A 49 -0.29 7.22 -29.07
N ALA A 50 -1.24 8.09 -28.74
CA ALA A 50 -0.94 9.36 -28.08
C ALA A 50 -0.29 9.18 -26.70
N LEU A 51 -0.45 7.99 -26.09
CA LEU A 51 0.19 7.64 -24.81
C LEU A 51 1.67 7.29 -24.97
N TYR A 52 2.09 6.83 -26.15
CA TYR A 52 3.51 6.62 -26.49
C TYR A 52 4.21 7.92 -26.89
N CYS A 53 3.91 9.01 -26.19
CA CYS A 53 4.73 10.20 -26.21
C CYS A 53 5.82 10.04 -25.14
N PRO A 54 7.13 10.16 -25.48
CA PRO A 54 8.21 10.05 -24.50
C PRO A 54 8.04 10.98 -23.30
N VAL A 55 7.51 12.19 -23.51
CA VAL A 55 7.22 13.15 -22.44
C VAL A 55 6.12 12.63 -21.52
N ILE A 56 5.02 12.11 -22.07
CA ILE A 56 3.90 11.56 -21.29
C ILE A 56 4.33 10.31 -20.53
N SER A 57 5.02 9.38 -21.20
CA SER A 57 5.56 8.18 -20.57
C SER A 57 6.49 8.52 -19.41
N ASN A 58 7.38 9.51 -19.58
CA ASN A 58 8.25 9.98 -18.51
C ASN A 58 7.47 10.61 -17.35
N LEU A 59 6.43 11.42 -17.63
CA LEU A 59 5.57 11.98 -16.59
C LEU A 59 4.81 10.91 -15.80
N ILE A 60 4.35 9.85 -16.47
CA ILE A 60 3.69 8.71 -15.82
C ILE A 60 4.68 7.95 -14.94
N GLU A 61 5.90 7.68 -15.42
CA GLU A 61 6.94 7.04 -14.61
C GLU A 61 7.37 7.90 -13.41
N ILE A 62 7.53 9.22 -13.59
CA ILE A 62 7.82 10.15 -12.49
C ILE A 62 6.65 10.20 -11.50
N GLY A 63 5.41 10.22 -11.97
CA GLY A 63 4.21 10.18 -11.15
C GLY A 63 4.18 8.92 -10.28
N TYR A 64 4.34 7.75 -10.90
CA TYR A 64 4.41 6.47 -10.20
C TYR A 64 5.47 6.49 -9.09
N CYS A 65 6.69 6.89 -9.45
CA CYS A 65 7.81 6.98 -8.52
C CYS A 65 7.58 8.03 -7.43
N SER A 66 6.82 9.10 -7.68
CA SER A 66 6.60 10.15 -6.68
C SER A 66 5.45 9.82 -5.72
N PHE A 67 4.33 9.31 -6.23
CA PHE A 67 3.11 9.14 -5.44
C PHE A 67 3.13 7.91 -4.53
N LEU A 68 3.50 6.74 -5.04
CA LEU A 68 3.41 5.51 -4.26
C LEU A 68 4.39 5.47 -3.08
N PRO A 69 5.66 5.87 -3.25
CA PRO A 69 6.60 5.91 -2.13
C PRO A 69 6.19 6.89 -1.03
N LEU A 70 5.52 8.00 -1.37
CA LEU A 70 4.95 8.92 -0.38
C LEU A 70 3.86 8.25 0.46
N ILE A 71 2.97 7.47 -0.15
CA ILE A 71 1.91 6.74 0.57
C ILE A 71 2.54 5.66 1.46
N VAL A 72 3.49 4.88 0.92
CA VAL A 72 4.28 3.89 1.69
C VAL A 72 4.96 4.55 2.88
N ARG A 73 5.65 5.68 2.67
CA ARG A 73 6.33 6.43 3.74
C ARG A 73 5.35 6.85 4.83
N ARG A 74 4.16 7.35 4.46
CA ARG A 74 3.13 7.78 5.42
C ARG A 74 2.56 6.61 6.23
N LEU A 75 2.22 5.51 5.57
CA LEU A 75 1.71 4.29 6.20
C LEU A 75 2.73 3.63 7.14
N THR A 76 4.02 3.88 6.91
CA THR A 76 5.14 3.33 7.67
C THR A 76 5.89 4.39 8.49
N ASP A 77 5.26 5.55 8.71
CA ASP A 77 5.84 6.62 9.53
C ASP A 77 5.92 6.16 11.00
N ARG A 78 7.04 6.44 11.67
CA ARG A 78 7.26 6.08 13.08
C ARG A 78 7.08 7.27 14.04
N SER A 79 6.71 8.44 13.52
CA SER A 79 6.43 9.63 14.30
C SER A 79 5.15 9.43 15.13
N LYS A 80 5.13 9.97 16.35
CA LYS A 80 3.98 9.80 17.26
C LYS A 80 2.74 10.57 16.80
N ASP A 81 2.93 11.60 15.99
CA ASP A 81 1.86 12.51 15.52
C ASP A 81 1.18 12.03 14.23
N VAL A 82 1.64 10.91 13.66
CA VAL A 82 1.09 10.35 12.42
C VAL A 82 0.35 9.05 12.76
N ILE A 83 -0.91 8.96 12.33
CA ILE A 83 -1.64 7.70 12.33
C ILE A 83 -1.04 6.82 11.23
N SER A 84 -0.33 5.78 11.64
CA SER A 84 0.42 4.84 10.79
C SER A 84 0.31 3.41 11.34
N LEU A 85 0.77 2.42 10.56
CA LEU A 85 0.83 1.03 11.01
C LEU A 85 1.80 0.85 12.19
N PRO A 86 3.04 1.39 12.18
CA PRO A 86 3.91 1.34 13.35
C PRO A 86 3.27 1.93 14.61
N ARG A 87 2.54 3.04 14.47
CA ARG A 87 1.87 3.69 15.59
C ARG A 87 0.82 2.77 16.23
N LEU A 88 0.03 2.06 15.43
CA LEU A 88 -0.94 1.08 15.95
C LEU A 88 -0.24 -0.12 16.61
N ILE A 89 0.86 -0.61 16.03
CA ILE A 89 1.65 -1.68 16.65
C ILE A 89 2.19 -1.23 18.02
N ASP A 90 2.65 0.00 18.15
CA ASP A 90 3.10 0.57 19.43
C ASP A 90 1.96 0.63 20.46
N GLU A 91 0.74 1.00 20.04
CA GLU A 91 -0.44 1.03 20.90
C GLU A 91 -0.87 -0.39 21.33
N LEU A 92 -0.84 -1.36 20.42
CA LEU A 92 -1.03 -2.78 20.73
C LEU A 92 0.02 -3.27 21.74
N ARG A 93 1.29 -2.86 21.59
CA ARG A 93 2.38 -3.22 22.49
C ARG A 93 2.16 -2.71 23.91
N LYS A 94 1.66 -1.48 24.06
CA LYS A 94 1.30 -0.90 25.37
C LYS A 94 0.15 -1.66 26.04
N LYS A 95 -0.80 -2.18 25.25
CA LYS A 95 -1.99 -2.89 25.72
C LYS A 95 -1.94 -4.38 25.38
N LYS A 96 -0.76 -4.99 25.42
CA LYS A 96 -0.52 -6.40 25.06
C LYS A 96 -1.32 -7.41 25.88
N ASN A 97 -1.75 -7.03 27.09
CA ASN A 97 -2.66 -7.80 27.94
C ASN A 97 -4.04 -8.00 27.30
N LEU A 98 -4.43 -7.21 26.29
CA LEU A 98 -5.64 -7.43 25.51
C LEU A 98 -5.45 -8.54 24.48
N LEU A 99 -4.23 -8.73 23.97
CA LEU A 99 -3.91 -9.76 22.98
C LEU A 99 -3.98 -11.17 23.54
N THR A 100 -3.75 -11.35 24.86
CA THR A 100 -3.86 -12.67 25.51
C THR A 100 -5.26 -13.27 25.42
N LYS A 101 -6.29 -12.44 25.22
CA LYS A 101 -7.69 -12.88 25.11
C LYS A 101 -8.06 -13.41 23.72
N ILE A 102 -7.28 -13.04 22.70
CA ILE A 102 -7.54 -13.40 21.29
C ILE A 102 -6.51 -14.41 20.76
N SER A 103 -5.36 -14.54 21.42
CA SER A 103 -4.29 -15.43 20.97
C SER A 103 -4.66 -16.89 21.27
N PRO A 104 -4.44 -17.83 20.33
CA PRO A 104 -4.60 -19.26 20.60
C PRO A 104 -3.76 -19.71 21.80
N SER A 105 -4.21 -20.74 22.52
CA SER A 105 -3.50 -21.29 23.67
C SER A 105 -2.02 -21.58 23.35
N GLY A 106 -1.11 -20.86 24.02
CA GLY A 106 0.34 -21.00 23.81
C GLY A 106 0.98 -19.99 22.86
N CYS A 107 0.21 -19.07 22.27
CA CYS A 107 0.74 -17.94 21.51
C CYS A 107 0.91 -16.72 22.42
N GLU A 108 2.15 -16.20 22.50
CA GLU A 108 2.50 -15.05 23.33
C GLU A 108 2.20 -13.73 22.59
N PRO A 109 1.54 -12.74 23.21
CA PRO A 109 1.30 -11.42 22.62
C PRO A 109 2.53 -10.76 21.99
N GLU A 110 3.68 -10.91 22.64
CA GLU A 110 4.97 -10.40 22.17
C GLU A 110 5.36 -10.98 20.83
N ARG A 111 5.02 -12.25 20.56
CA ARG A 111 5.30 -12.90 19.28
C ARG A 111 4.47 -12.29 18.17
N VAL A 112 3.18 -12.07 18.42
CA VAL A 112 2.26 -11.42 17.47
C VAL A 112 2.76 -10.01 17.12
N ILE A 113 3.10 -9.21 18.14
CA ILE A 113 3.64 -7.86 17.95
C ILE A 113 4.95 -7.90 17.16
N LYS A 114 5.87 -8.80 17.53
CA LYS A 114 7.15 -8.96 16.85
C LYS A 114 6.96 -9.34 15.38
N ARG A 115 6.01 -10.22 15.07
CA ARG A 115 5.71 -10.60 13.68
C ARG A 115 5.20 -9.42 12.85
N LEU A 116 4.32 -8.59 13.43
CA LEU A 116 3.86 -7.36 12.76
C LEU A 116 5.01 -6.37 12.51
N ASP A 117 5.92 -6.21 13.48
CA ASP A 117 7.13 -5.40 13.29
C ASP A 117 8.03 -5.96 12.19
N GLU A 118 8.28 -7.28 12.18
CA GLU A 118 9.10 -7.97 11.19
C GLU A 118 8.55 -7.79 9.76
N TRP A 119 7.22 -7.87 9.58
CA TRP A 119 6.59 -7.57 8.29
C TRP A 119 6.73 -6.10 7.87
N LEU A 120 6.84 -5.14 8.79
CA LEU A 120 7.12 -3.73 8.44
C LEU A 120 8.61 -3.41 8.28
N ASP A 121 9.50 -4.30 8.71
CA ASP A 121 10.95 -4.06 8.72
C ASP A 121 11.68 -4.69 7.52
N THR A 122 10.98 -4.86 6.38
CA THR A 122 11.61 -5.42 5.18
C THR A 122 12.48 -4.40 4.45
N GLU A 123 13.44 -4.92 3.67
CA GLU A 123 14.35 -4.10 2.87
C GLU A 123 13.59 -3.27 1.83
N GLU A 124 12.47 -3.77 1.30
CA GLU A 124 11.68 -3.08 0.30
C GLU A 124 10.97 -1.85 0.87
N ILE A 125 10.42 -1.96 2.08
CA ILE A 125 9.85 -0.81 2.81
C ILE A 125 10.95 0.19 3.12
N LYS A 126 12.11 -0.26 3.63
CA LYS A 126 13.26 0.60 3.95
C LYS A 126 13.74 1.37 2.72
N LYS A 127 13.99 0.67 1.61
CA LYS A 127 14.40 1.28 0.32
C LYS A 127 13.38 2.31 -0.17
N THR A 128 12.09 1.99 -0.12
CA THR A 128 11.03 2.91 -0.54
C THR A 128 10.99 4.18 0.31
N ARG A 129 11.18 4.06 1.63
CA ARG A 129 11.25 5.20 2.56
C ARG A 129 12.50 6.05 2.35
N GLU A 130 13.66 5.41 2.24
CA GLU A 130 14.93 6.09 1.98
C GLU A 130 14.92 6.84 0.66
N TRP A 131 14.38 6.20 -0.37
CA TRP A 131 14.17 6.83 -1.67
C TRP A 131 13.35 8.11 -1.52
N THR A 132 12.21 8.04 -0.83
CA THR A 132 11.33 9.19 -0.61
C THR A 132 12.03 10.31 0.15
N ASN A 133 12.79 9.97 1.19
CA ASN A 133 13.54 10.95 1.98
C ASN A 133 14.59 11.67 1.14
N LYS A 134 15.36 10.93 0.34
CA LYS A 134 16.36 11.49 -0.57
C LYS A 134 15.70 12.33 -1.66
N PHE A 135 14.66 11.81 -2.31
CA PHE A 135 13.94 12.49 -3.37
C PHE A 135 13.36 13.84 -2.91
N ILE A 136 12.62 13.85 -1.79
CA ILE A 136 12.06 15.09 -1.24
C ILE A 136 13.18 16.05 -0.80
N ALA A 137 14.20 15.56 -0.10
CA ALA A 137 15.30 16.41 0.37
C ALA A 137 16.05 17.08 -0.80
N HIS A 138 16.23 16.37 -1.91
CA HIS A 138 16.84 16.93 -3.11
C HIS A 138 15.94 17.93 -3.84
N LEU A 139 14.62 17.71 -3.86
CA LEU A 139 13.68 18.69 -4.44
C LEU A 139 13.54 19.96 -3.59
N ALA A 140 13.66 19.84 -2.26
CA ALA A 140 13.44 20.93 -1.33
C ALA A 140 14.64 21.88 -1.13
N ASP A 141 15.84 21.48 -1.57
CA ASP A 141 17.06 22.29 -1.41
C ASP A 141 17.55 22.84 -2.77
N PRO A 142 17.20 24.10 -3.11
CA PRO A 142 17.69 24.77 -4.31
C PRO A 142 19.18 25.13 -4.25
N THR A 143 19.81 25.05 -3.07
CA THR A 143 21.22 25.37 -2.81
C THR A 143 22.14 24.16 -2.80
N ASN A 144 21.58 22.94 -2.96
CA ASN A 144 22.35 21.71 -2.99
C ASN A 144 23.47 21.81 -4.02
N ASP A 145 24.70 21.66 -3.53
CA ASP A 145 25.93 21.62 -4.31
C ASP A 145 25.73 20.78 -5.59
N PRO A 146 25.96 21.34 -6.79
CA PRO A 146 25.78 20.60 -8.04
C PRO A 146 26.62 19.31 -8.13
N THR A 147 27.64 19.15 -7.27
CA THR A 147 28.42 17.90 -7.15
C THR A 147 27.74 16.82 -6.28
N LYS A 148 26.74 17.18 -5.46
CA LYS A 148 25.92 16.29 -4.61
C LYS A 148 24.54 16.01 -5.20
N LYS A 149 24.20 16.63 -6.32
CA LYS A 149 23.02 16.22 -7.08
C LYS A 149 23.23 14.80 -7.60
N PRO A 150 22.19 13.95 -7.60
CA PRO A 150 22.19 12.72 -8.39
C PRO A 150 22.75 13.01 -9.78
N LYS A 151 23.84 12.34 -10.16
CA LYS A 151 24.42 12.55 -11.49
C LYS A 151 23.50 12.01 -12.58
N ASN A 152 22.61 11.08 -12.22
CA ASN A 152 21.57 10.59 -13.09
C ASN A 152 20.29 10.23 -12.32
N TYR A 153 19.12 10.57 -12.87
CA TYR A 153 17.82 10.22 -12.30
C TYR A 153 17.60 8.69 -12.29
N ASP A 154 18.27 7.99 -13.23
CA ASP A 154 18.26 6.53 -13.32
C ASP A 154 18.90 5.85 -12.09
N GLU A 155 19.85 6.50 -11.42
CA GLU A 155 20.48 5.99 -10.18
C GLU A 155 19.49 5.97 -9.00
N PHE A 156 18.38 6.70 -9.14
CA PHE A 156 17.29 6.77 -8.17
C PHE A 156 16.05 6.06 -8.68
N LYS A 157 16.10 5.21 -9.72
CA LYS A 157 14.89 4.50 -10.14
C LYS A 157 14.52 3.44 -9.11
N LEU A 158 13.46 3.69 -8.34
CA LEU A 158 12.87 2.66 -7.47
C LEU A 158 12.20 1.63 -8.37
N ASP A 159 12.61 0.37 -8.25
CA ASP A 159 12.05 -0.68 -9.08
C ASP A 159 10.61 -1.03 -8.65
N GLN A 160 9.77 -1.34 -9.64
CA GLN A 160 8.34 -1.62 -9.42
C GLN A 160 8.12 -2.83 -8.52
N GLU A 161 9.02 -3.81 -8.55
CA GLU A 161 8.93 -5.00 -7.72
C GLU A 161 9.14 -4.66 -6.24
N THR A 162 10.12 -3.83 -5.91
CA THR A 162 10.36 -3.29 -4.57
C THR A 162 9.11 -2.57 -4.06
N VAL A 163 8.49 -1.70 -4.88
CA VAL A 163 7.25 -1.02 -4.49
C VAL A 163 6.13 -2.03 -4.24
N LYS A 164 5.92 -2.98 -5.14
CA LYS A 164 4.89 -4.03 -5.03
C LYS A 164 5.07 -4.88 -3.77
N GLN A 165 6.30 -5.30 -3.46
CA GLN A 165 6.59 -6.07 -2.25
C GLN A 165 6.37 -5.22 -0.99
N ALA A 166 6.76 -3.94 -0.99
CA ALA A 166 6.45 -3.04 0.12
C ALA A 166 4.93 -2.89 0.34
N GLN A 167 4.15 -2.71 -0.73
CA GLN A 167 2.69 -2.66 -0.68
C GLN A 167 2.10 -3.95 -0.11
N ARG A 168 2.59 -5.11 -0.56
CA ARG A 168 2.16 -6.42 -0.07
C ARG A 168 2.38 -6.55 1.43
N GLN A 169 3.55 -6.17 1.94
CA GLN A 169 3.84 -6.23 3.37
C GLN A 169 2.97 -5.27 4.19
N ILE A 170 2.74 -4.06 3.70
CA ILE A 170 1.81 -3.09 4.31
C ILE A 170 0.40 -3.67 4.41
N VAL A 171 -0.10 -4.28 3.34
CA VAL A 171 -1.40 -4.95 3.31
C VAL A 171 -1.47 -6.06 4.36
N ARG A 172 -0.45 -6.92 4.45
CA ARG A 172 -0.42 -8.02 5.42
C ARG A 172 -0.48 -7.51 6.85
N VAL A 173 0.26 -6.45 7.17
CA VAL A 173 0.26 -5.82 8.49
C VAL A 173 -1.09 -5.19 8.81
N ALA A 174 -1.64 -4.40 7.87
CA ALA A 174 -2.95 -3.78 8.05
C ALA A 174 -4.05 -4.83 8.27
N GLN A 175 -3.96 -5.95 7.54
CA GLN A 175 -4.87 -7.06 7.64
C GLN A 175 -4.75 -7.80 8.99
N GLY A 176 -3.52 -8.05 9.47
CA GLY A 176 -3.29 -8.61 10.81
C GLY A 176 -3.82 -7.71 11.93
N ILE A 177 -3.59 -6.39 11.84
CA ILE A 177 -4.13 -5.42 12.81
C ILE A 177 -5.66 -5.38 12.76
N THR A 178 -6.26 -5.41 11.56
CA THR A 178 -7.72 -5.44 11.39
C THR A 178 -8.32 -6.64 12.11
N TYR A 179 -7.74 -7.83 11.90
CA TYR A 179 -8.18 -9.03 12.59
C TYR A 179 -8.12 -8.87 14.11
N ILE A 180 -6.98 -8.42 14.64
CA ILE A 180 -6.78 -8.19 16.08
C ILE A 180 -7.86 -7.25 16.64
N VAL A 181 -8.09 -6.11 15.98
CA VAL A 181 -9.07 -5.10 16.43
C VAL A 181 -10.50 -5.65 16.37
N ASN A 182 -10.86 -6.37 15.30
CA ASN A 182 -12.21 -6.94 15.16
C ASN A 182 -12.47 -8.03 16.20
N GLU A 183 -11.50 -8.92 16.44
CA GLU A 183 -11.60 -9.96 17.48
C GLU A 183 -11.73 -9.36 18.88
N MET A 184 -10.95 -8.30 19.18
CA MET A 184 -11.06 -7.59 20.46
C MET A 184 -12.45 -6.98 20.68
N LEU A 185 -13.11 -6.52 19.62
CA LEU A 185 -14.48 -5.99 19.66
C LEU A 185 -15.55 -7.08 19.54
N ARG A 186 -15.17 -8.35 19.33
CA ARG A 186 -16.08 -9.46 19.00
C ARG A 186 -16.99 -9.14 17.82
N MET A 187 -16.46 -8.41 16.84
CA MET A 187 -17.19 -8.10 15.62
C MET A 187 -17.03 -9.27 14.66
N ASN A 188 -18.16 -9.79 14.18
CA ASN A 188 -18.17 -10.82 13.12
C ASN A 188 -17.94 -10.19 11.73
N GLU A 189 -17.10 -9.16 11.65
CA GLU A 189 -16.73 -8.50 10.40
C GLU A 189 -15.57 -9.28 9.78
N PRO A 190 -15.78 -9.87 8.59
CA PRO A 190 -14.72 -10.60 7.95
C PRO A 190 -13.58 -9.65 7.60
N MET A 191 -12.38 -10.18 7.72
CA MET A 191 -11.19 -9.62 7.09
C MET A 191 -11.44 -9.32 5.61
N ARG A 192 -10.74 -8.33 5.06
CA ARG A 192 -10.89 -7.98 3.64
C ARG A 192 -10.37 -9.12 2.77
N SER A 193 -11.29 -9.86 2.15
CA SER A 193 -10.98 -10.89 1.15
C SER A 193 -10.83 -10.31 -0.26
N VAL A 194 -11.35 -9.11 -0.48
CA VAL A 194 -11.23 -8.33 -1.71
C VAL A 194 -10.48 -7.04 -1.36
N LEU A 195 -9.30 -6.86 -1.94
CA LEU A 195 -8.48 -5.67 -1.72
C LEU A 195 -8.74 -4.60 -2.77
N VAL A 196 -8.93 -5.02 -4.02
CA VAL A 196 -9.18 -4.09 -5.11
C VAL A 196 -10.69 -3.96 -5.30
N PRO A 197 -11.29 -2.79 -5.04
CA PRO A 197 -12.72 -2.60 -5.27
C PRO A 197 -13.09 -2.91 -6.72
N VAL A 198 -14.22 -3.60 -6.91
CA VAL A 198 -14.77 -3.79 -8.25
C VAL A 198 -15.19 -2.42 -8.79
N PRO A 199 -14.66 -1.97 -9.93
CA PRO A 199 -15.04 -0.68 -10.48
C PRO A 199 -16.53 -0.65 -10.82
N GLN A 200 -17.24 0.39 -10.37
CA GLN A 200 -18.67 0.57 -10.67
C GLN A 200 -18.91 1.02 -12.13
N TYR A 201 -17.89 1.61 -12.74
CA TYR A 201 -17.92 2.10 -14.11
C TYR A 201 -16.77 1.51 -14.90
N ASP A 202 -16.84 1.63 -16.22
CA ASP A 202 -15.74 1.28 -17.10
C ASP A 202 -14.58 2.25 -16.86
N LEU A 203 -13.56 1.84 -16.10
CA LEU A 203 -12.37 2.65 -15.79
C LEU A 203 -11.65 3.12 -17.05
N PHE A 204 -11.73 2.32 -18.11
CA PHE A 204 -11.11 2.58 -19.40
C PHE A 204 -12.15 3.13 -20.39
N HIS A 205 -13.24 3.72 -19.89
CA HIS A 205 -14.13 4.52 -20.71
C HIS A 205 -13.31 5.64 -21.34
N ARG A 206 -13.40 5.80 -22.67
CA ARG A 206 -12.62 6.75 -23.47
C ARG A 206 -11.15 6.39 -23.69
N PHE A 207 -10.65 5.23 -23.25
CA PHE A 207 -9.29 4.81 -23.59
C PHE A 207 -9.04 4.80 -25.10
N ASP A 208 -10.07 4.41 -25.87
CA ASP A 208 -10.11 4.44 -27.32
C ASP A 208 -9.80 5.83 -27.93
N MET A 209 -10.00 6.93 -27.21
CA MET A 209 -9.62 8.26 -27.70
C MET A 209 -8.12 8.45 -27.89
N PHE A 210 -7.30 7.71 -27.14
CA PHE A 210 -5.84 7.81 -27.23
C PHE A 210 -5.27 6.94 -28.35
N PHE A 211 -6.11 6.15 -29.00
CA PHE A 211 -5.78 5.25 -30.09
C PHE A 211 -6.56 5.67 -31.33
N PRO A 212 -5.91 6.19 -32.39
CA PRO A 212 -6.62 6.61 -33.58
C PRO A 212 -7.49 5.46 -34.12
N ASN A 213 -8.81 5.69 -34.16
CA ASN A 213 -9.91 4.87 -34.72
C ASN A 213 -9.49 3.57 -35.46
N THR A 214 -9.12 2.54 -34.70
CA THR A 214 -8.62 1.26 -35.22
C THR A 214 -8.93 0.12 -34.26
N ASP A 215 -8.89 -1.11 -34.76
CA ASP A 215 -8.91 -2.31 -33.93
C ASP A 215 -7.81 -2.31 -32.84
N ALA A 216 -6.74 -1.51 -33.02
CA ALA A 216 -5.71 -1.31 -32.00
C ALA A 216 -6.26 -0.66 -30.71
N GLY A 217 -7.19 0.30 -30.80
CA GLY A 217 -7.81 0.90 -29.62
C GLY A 217 -8.67 -0.09 -28.82
N LYS A 218 -9.39 -0.97 -29.52
CA LYS A 218 -10.15 -2.06 -28.88
C LYS A 218 -9.20 -3.07 -28.21
N GLN A 219 -8.13 -3.47 -28.91
CA GLN A 219 -7.11 -4.37 -28.37
C GLN A 219 -6.38 -3.76 -27.16
N ALA A 220 -6.08 -2.46 -27.19
CA ALA A 220 -5.46 -1.75 -26.08
C ALA A 220 -6.36 -1.74 -24.84
N LYS A 221 -7.66 -1.45 -25.02
CA LYS A 221 -8.65 -1.51 -23.94
C LYS A 221 -8.84 -2.93 -23.38
N GLU A 222 -8.89 -3.93 -24.25
CA GLU A 222 -8.96 -5.34 -23.82
C GLU A 222 -7.71 -5.75 -23.03
N LYS A 223 -6.52 -5.35 -23.50
CA LYS A 223 -5.25 -5.56 -22.79
C LYS A 223 -5.23 -4.85 -21.44
N ALA A 224 -5.74 -3.62 -21.36
CA ALA A 224 -5.88 -2.86 -20.12
C ALA A 224 -6.75 -3.61 -19.10
N TRP A 225 -7.94 -4.06 -19.52
CA TRP A 225 -8.84 -4.85 -18.68
C TRP A 225 -8.24 -6.19 -18.25
N LYS A 226 -7.55 -6.89 -19.17
CA LYS A 226 -6.87 -8.14 -18.85
C LYS A 226 -5.78 -7.94 -17.80
N LEU A 227 -4.97 -6.90 -17.94
CA LEU A 227 -3.92 -6.57 -16.97
C LEU A 227 -4.50 -6.12 -15.63
N TRP A 228 -5.53 -5.27 -15.64
CA TRP A 228 -6.26 -4.88 -14.43
C TRP A 228 -6.77 -6.11 -13.69
N LYS A 229 -7.46 -7.02 -14.38
CA LYS A 229 -7.99 -8.25 -13.80
C LYS A 229 -6.89 -9.15 -13.24
N GLN A 230 -5.79 -9.33 -13.98
CA GLN A 230 -4.64 -10.10 -13.50
C GLN A 230 -4.07 -9.52 -12.20
N MET A 231 -3.90 -8.19 -12.13
CA MET A 231 -3.40 -7.54 -10.92
C MET A 231 -4.39 -7.59 -9.76
N THR A 232 -5.69 -7.45 -10.02
CA THR A 232 -6.74 -7.67 -9.00
C THR A 232 -6.65 -9.07 -8.44
N ASP A 233 -6.63 -10.09 -9.31
CA ASP A 233 -6.58 -11.49 -8.90
C ASP A 233 -5.30 -11.78 -8.10
N GLU A 234 -4.15 -11.22 -8.50
CA GLU A 234 -2.89 -11.33 -7.74
C GLU A 234 -3.00 -10.68 -6.36
N ARG A 235 -3.50 -9.44 -6.28
CA ARG A 235 -3.55 -8.65 -5.04
C ARG A 235 -4.54 -9.21 -4.05
N ASP A 236 -5.67 -9.72 -4.52
CA ASP A 236 -6.66 -10.37 -3.66
C ASP A 236 -6.10 -11.63 -2.98
N GLN A 237 -4.97 -12.19 -3.45
CA GLN A 237 -4.24 -13.26 -2.74
C GLN A 237 -3.28 -12.75 -1.66
N TRP A 238 -2.94 -11.46 -1.61
CA TRP A 238 -1.97 -10.95 -0.63
C TRP A 238 -2.37 -11.14 0.84
N PRO A 239 -3.66 -11.08 1.22
CA PRO A 239 -4.13 -11.38 2.56
C PRO A 239 -4.07 -12.87 2.93
N ALA A 240 -3.86 -13.77 1.97
CA ALA A 240 -3.84 -15.20 2.23
C ALA A 240 -2.70 -15.57 3.20
N GLY A 241 -2.99 -16.48 4.13
CA GLY A 241 -2.02 -16.95 5.12
C GLY A 241 -1.71 -15.97 6.25
N VAL A 242 -2.27 -14.75 6.25
CA VAL A 242 -1.92 -13.73 7.25
C VAL A 242 -2.23 -14.19 8.66
N ILE A 243 -3.38 -14.82 8.91
CA ILE A 243 -3.78 -15.23 10.27
C ILE A 243 -2.97 -16.42 10.74
N GLU A 244 -2.78 -17.39 9.86
CA GLU A 244 -1.98 -18.58 10.11
C GLU A 244 -0.55 -18.16 10.47
N GLU A 245 0.05 -17.27 9.69
CA GLU A 245 1.40 -16.77 9.97
C GLU A 245 1.47 -15.84 11.18
N LEU A 246 0.40 -15.11 11.51
CA LEU A 246 0.40 -14.18 12.64
C LEU A 246 0.59 -14.89 13.99
N PHE A 247 0.07 -16.13 14.10
CA PHE A 247 0.07 -16.89 15.35
C PHE A 247 1.09 -18.04 15.42
N VAL A 248 1.77 -18.35 14.31
CA VAL A 248 2.87 -19.33 14.22
C VAL A 248 4.19 -18.68 14.60
#